data_AF-A0A3D3R8C9-F1
#
_entry.id   AF-A0A3D3R8C9-F1
#
_cell.length_a   1.000
_cell.length_b   1.000
_cell.length_c   1.000
_cell.angle_alpha   90.00
_cell.angle_beta   90.00
_cell.angle_gamma   90.00
#
_symmetry.space_group_name_H-M   'P 1'
#
loop_
_entity.id
_entity.type
_entity.pdbx_description
1 polymer ?
#
loop_
_entity_poly.entity_id
_entity_poly.type
_entity_poly.pdbx_seq_one_letter_code
_entity_poly.pdbx_strand_id
1 'polypeptide(L)'
;MVSKKSALNLTSREISAPFQEGIYAEKFPPILTINQAAELLQIPVGTIRDWRSRGLLDDCSAKAGKHIRFHRDRLFKLIFNDGLRAD
;
A
#
# COMPACT_ATOMS: atom_id res chain seq x y z
N MET A 1 22.32 -13.44 -12.79
CA MET A 1 22.09 -12.09 -12.24
C MET A 1 20.63 -11.74 -12.45
N VAL A 2 19.83 -11.68 -11.39
CA VAL A 2 18.44 -11.23 -11.49
C VAL A 2 18.48 -9.72 -11.74
N SER A 3 17.95 -9.29 -12.89
CA SER A 3 17.83 -7.87 -13.22
C SER A 3 17.08 -7.17 -12.09
N LYS A 4 17.75 -6.23 -11.42
CA LYS A 4 17.18 -5.42 -10.34
C LYS A 4 16.05 -4.62 -10.99
N LYS A 5 14.81 -5.10 -10.90
CA LYS A 5 13.62 -4.40 -11.40
C LYS A 5 13.74 -2.96 -10.90
N SER A 6 13.75 -1.99 -11.82
CA SER A 6 13.90 -0.58 -11.50
C SER A 6 12.71 -0.15 -10.64
N ALA A 7 12.94 -0.11 -9.32
CA ALA A 7 12.04 0.51 -8.36
C ALA A 7 11.72 1.94 -8.82
N LEU A 8 10.47 2.39 -8.63
CA LEU A 8 10.08 3.73 -9.05
C LEU A 8 10.76 4.84 -8.22
N ASN A 9 11.30 4.49 -7.05
CA ASN A 9 12.01 5.40 -6.14
C ASN A 9 11.19 6.66 -5.80
N LEU A 10 9.87 6.49 -5.65
CA LEU A 10 8.95 7.57 -5.31
C LEU A 10 9.35 8.23 -3.99
N THR A 11 9.47 9.55 -4.01
CA THR A 11 9.70 10.34 -2.80
C THR A 11 8.43 10.45 -1.96
N SER A 12 8.59 10.72 -0.66
CA SER A 12 7.44 10.97 0.22
C SER A 12 6.54 12.11 -0.29
N ARG A 13 7.13 13.13 -0.93
CA ARG A 13 6.37 14.23 -1.53
C ARG A 13 5.55 13.77 -2.73
N GLU A 14 6.12 12.97 -3.63
CA GLU A 14 5.39 12.44 -4.79
C GLU A 14 4.24 11.52 -4.37
N ILE A 15 4.44 10.73 -3.31
CA ILE A 15 3.38 9.87 -2.76
C ILE A 15 2.29 10.71 -2.09
N SER A 16 2.65 11.71 -1.28
CA SER A 16 1.68 12.43 -0.44
C SER A 16 0.96 13.56 -1.15
N ALA A 17 1.56 14.18 -2.17
CA ALA A 17 1.03 15.37 -2.85
C ALA A 17 -0.36 15.14 -3.47
N PRO A 18 -0.66 14.00 -4.14
CA PRO A 18 -1.99 13.76 -4.73
C PRO A 18 -3.12 13.63 -3.69
N PHE A 19 -2.80 13.47 -2.41
CA PHE A 19 -3.77 13.20 -1.35
C PHE A 19 -3.80 14.28 -0.27
N GLN A 20 -3.27 15.48 -0.55
CA GLN A 20 -3.35 16.59 0.41
C GLN A 20 -4.77 17.16 0.48
N GLU A 21 -5.44 17.32 -0.66
CA GLU A 21 -6.75 17.98 -0.75
C GLU A 21 -7.63 17.37 -1.86
N GLY A 22 -8.94 17.63 -1.79
CA GLY A 22 -9.90 17.23 -2.80
C GLY A 22 -10.33 15.76 -2.74
N ILE A 23 -10.96 15.29 -3.84
CA ILE A 23 -11.66 14.00 -3.90
C ILE A 23 -10.77 12.79 -3.56
N TYR A 24 -9.47 12.85 -3.89
CA TYR A 24 -8.54 11.77 -3.58
C TYR A 24 -8.15 11.72 -2.10
N ALA A 25 -8.05 12.88 -1.43
CA ALA A 25 -7.77 12.93 0.01
C ALA A 25 -8.93 12.34 0.84
N GLU A 26 -10.17 12.62 0.44
CA GLU A 26 -11.38 12.05 1.05
C GLU A 26 -11.50 10.54 0.79
N LYS A 27 -11.26 10.13 -0.47
CA LYS A 27 -11.42 8.73 -0.89
C LYS A 27 -10.32 7.83 -0.32
N PHE A 28 -9.09 8.33 -0.24
CA PHE A 28 -7.92 7.59 0.19
C PHE A 28 -7.22 8.29 1.38
N PRO A 29 -7.81 8.23 2.59
CA PRO A 29 -7.24 8.83 3.78
C PRO A 29 -5.91 8.15 4.18
N PRO A 30 -5.14 8.71 5.13
CA PRO A 30 -3.86 8.12 5.55
C PRO A 30 -3.94 6.66 6.01
N ILE A 31 -5.09 6.27 6.59
CA ILE A 31 -5.37 4.89 7.02
C ILE A 31 -6.48 4.29 6.16
N LEU A 32 -6.13 3.30 5.35
CA LEU A 32 -7.04 2.68 4.39
C LEU A 32 -7.73 1.44 4.97
N THR A 33 -8.96 1.23 4.53
CA THR A 33 -9.59 -0.10 4.52
C THR A 33 -8.92 -1.00 3.47
N ILE A 34 -9.17 -2.31 3.53
CA ILE A 34 -8.72 -3.24 2.48
C ILE A 34 -9.30 -2.91 1.10
N ASN A 35 -10.55 -2.42 1.03
CA ASN A 35 -11.19 -2.04 -0.23
C ASN A 35 -10.55 -0.77 -0.80
N GLN A 36 -10.29 0.23 0.03
CA GLN A 36 -9.58 1.44 -0.38
C GLN A 36 -8.16 1.12 -0.84
N ALA A 37 -7.45 0.23 -0.14
CA ALA A 37 -6.11 -0.20 -0.57
C ALA A 37 -6.15 -0.90 -1.94
N ALA A 38 -7.14 -1.78 -2.16
CA ALA A 38 -7.31 -2.51 -3.41
C ALA A 38 -7.65 -1.59 -4.57
N GLU A 39 -8.59 -0.66 -4.35
CA GLU A 39 -8.97 0.35 -5.32
C GLU A 39 -7.82 1.28 -5.67
N LEU A 40 -7.08 1.75 -4.65
CA LEU A 40 -5.95 2.64 -4.81
C LEU A 40 -4.81 2.01 -5.62
N LEU A 41 -4.54 0.73 -5.37
CA LEU A 41 -3.53 -0.05 -6.11
C LEU A 41 -4.06 -0.62 -7.43
N GLN A 42 -5.36 -0.44 -7.73
CA GLN A 42 -6.05 -1.00 -8.89
C GLN A 42 -5.87 -2.53 -9.03
N ILE A 43 -6.00 -3.25 -7.92
CA ILE A 43 -5.90 -4.71 -7.87
C ILE A 43 -7.11 -5.33 -7.16
N PRO A 44 -7.42 -6.62 -7.39
CA PRO A 44 -8.46 -7.30 -6.63
C PRO A 44 -8.17 -7.32 -5.12
N VAL A 45 -9.23 -7.17 -4.31
CA VAL A 45 -9.14 -7.31 -2.83
C VAL A 45 -8.54 -8.67 -2.43
N GLY A 46 -8.82 -9.72 -3.20
CA GLY A 46 -8.25 -11.06 -3.01
C GLY A 46 -6.72 -11.07 -3.04
N THR A 47 -6.11 -10.26 -3.91
CA THR A 47 -4.66 -10.12 -4.01
C THR A 47 -4.06 -9.51 -2.73
N ILE A 48 -4.69 -8.47 -2.17
CA ILE A 48 -4.25 -7.89 -0.89
C ILE A 48 -4.40 -8.89 0.26
N ARG A 49 -5.48 -9.69 0.26
CA ARG A 49 -5.68 -10.75 1.26
C ARG A 49 -4.60 -11.82 1.17
N ASP A 50 -4.23 -12.26 -0.03
CA ASP A 50 -3.14 -13.21 -0.26
C ASP A 50 -1.80 -12.66 0.23
N TRP A 51 -1.46 -11.42 -0.12
CA TRP A 51 -0.23 -10.81 0.35
C TRP A 51 -0.18 -10.72 1.87
N ARG A 52 -1.31 -10.34 2.51
CA ARG A 52 -1.38 -10.27 3.96
C ARG A 52 -1.29 -11.65 4.63
N SER A 53 -1.93 -12.68 4.09
CA SER A 53 -1.85 -14.03 4.68
C SER A 53 -0.42 -14.59 4.63
N ARG A 54 0.38 -14.12 3.67
CA ARG A 54 1.81 -14.44 3.51
C ARG A 54 2.76 -13.54 4.30
N GLY A 55 2.25 -12.63 5.14
CA GLY A 55 3.07 -11.70 5.94
C GLY A 55 3.72 -10.55 5.16
N LEU A 56 3.43 -10.42 3.86
CA LEU A 56 4.13 -9.46 2.99
C LEU A 56 3.77 -7.99 3.23
N LEU A 57 2.79 -7.72 4.10
CA LEU A 57 2.25 -6.38 4.35
C LEU A 57 2.40 -5.96 5.82
N ASP A 58 3.26 -6.62 6.59
CA ASP A 58 3.37 -6.44 8.04
C ASP A 58 3.87 -5.05 8.44
N ASP A 59 4.76 -4.44 7.65
CA ASP A 59 5.28 -3.08 7.92
C ASP A 59 4.31 -1.95 7.57
N CYS A 60 3.27 -2.24 6.79
CA CYS A 60 2.31 -1.24 6.32
C CYS A 60 0.88 -1.50 6.79
N SER A 61 0.62 -2.56 7.56
CA SER A 61 -0.73 -2.91 7.99
C SER A 61 -0.82 -3.45 9.41
N ALA A 62 -1.95 -3.18 10.05
CA ALA A 62 -2.25 -3.59 11.41
C ALA A 62 -3.70 -4.06 11.56
N LYS A 63 -3.94 -4.94 12.54
CA LYS A 63 -5.31 -5.31 12.93
C LYS A 63 -5.91 -4.23 13.84
N ALA A 64 -7.15 -3.85 13.55
CA ALA A 64 -8.00 -3.01 14.38
C ALA A 64 -9.32 -3.78 14.61
N GLY A 65 -9.39 -4.53 15.72
CA GLY A 65 -10.46 -5.50 15.95
C GLY A 65 -10.48 -6.58 14.86
N LYS A 66 -11.62 -6.74 14.18
CA LYS A 66 -11.80 -7.69 13.06
C LYS A 66 -11.32 -7.17 11.71
N HIS A 67 -10.88 -5.92 11.64
CA HIS A 67 -10.50 -5.27 10.39
C HIS A 67 -8.98 -5.17 10.26
N ILE A 68 -8.49 -5.23 9.03
CA ILE A 68 -7.11 -4.89 8.70
C ILE A 68 -7.10 -3.46 8.14
N ARG A 69 -6.16 -2.65 8.62
CA ARG A 69 -5.96 -1.26 8.23
C ARG A 69 -4.56 -1.09 7.67
N PHE A 70 -4.42 -0.23 6.66
CA PHE A 70 -3.16 -0.02 5.95
C PHE A 70 -2.75 1.44 6.04
N HIS A 71 -1.49 1.72 6.36
CA HIS A 71 -0.94 3.05 6.20
C HIS A 71 -0.67 3.31 4.71
N ARG A 72 -1.40 4.23 4.10
CA ARG A 72 -1.39 4.51 2.64
C ARG A 72 0.02 4.68 2.07
N ASP A 73 0.80 5.59 2.64
CA ASP A 73 2.09 5.95 2.06
C ASP A 73 3.14 4.84 2.23
N ARG A 74 3.11 4.11 3.35
CA ARG A 74 3.96 2.94 3.57
C ARG A 74 3.59 1.81 2.61
N LEU A 75 2.30 1.60 2.36
CA LEU A 75 1.84 0.63 1.38
C LEU A 75 2.35 0.99 -0.03
N PHE A 76 2.21 2.24 -0.46
CA PHE A 76 2.76 2.69 -1.75
C PHE A 76 4.26 2.47 -1.86
N LYS A 77 5.01 2.90 -0.84
CA LYS A 77 6.46 2.76 -0.81
C LYS A 77 6.88 1.28 -0.89
N LEU A 78 6.23 0.43 -0.11
CA LEU A 78 6.48 -1.01 -0.12
C LEU A 78 6.25 -1.61 -1.52
N ILE A 79 5.12 -1.29 -2.16
CA ILE A 79 4.77 -1.89 -3.47
C ILE A 79 5.68 -1.39 -4.60
N PHE A 80 5.91 -0.08 -4.67
CA PHE A 80 6.53 0.55 -5.84
C PHE A 80 8.02 0.83 -5.71
N ASN A 81 8.54 0.88 -4.48
CA ASN A 81 9.96 1.11 -4.22
C ASN A 81 10.66 -0.15 -3.72
N ASP A 82 10.16 -0.75 -2.65
CA ASP A 82 10.91 -1.81 -1.94
C ASP A 82 10.66 -3.21 -2.57
N GLY A 83 9.44 -3.39 -3.07
CA GLY A 83 8.91 -4.65 -3.57
C GLY A 83 8.43 -5.56 -2.44
N LEU A 84 7.48 -6.44 -2.76
CA LEU A 84 7.01 -7.46 -1.82
C LEU A 84 8.08 -8.54 -1.66
N ARG A 85 8.65 -8.66 -0.46
CA ARG A 85 9.59 -9.72 -0.09
C ARG A 85 9.08 -10.38 1.18
N ALA A 86 9.10 -11.71 1.17
CA ALA A 86 9.01 -12.46 2.41
C ALA A 86 10.43 -12.56 2.95
N ASP A 87 10.62 -12.17 4.20
CA ASP A 87 11.86 -12.44 4.94
C ASP A 87 12.00 -13.96 5.21
#